data_AF-A0A810N0S4-F1
#
_entry.id   AF-A0A810N0S4-F1
#
_cell.length_a   1.000
_cell.length_b   1.000
_cell.length_c   1.000
_cell.angle_alpha   90.00
_cell.angle_beta   90.00
_cell.angle_gamma   90.00
#
_symmetry.space_group_name_H-M   'P 1'
#
loop_
_entity.id
_entity.type
_entity.pdbx_description
1 polymer ?
#
loop_
_entity_poly.entity_id
_entity_poly.type
_entity_poly.pdbx_seq_one_letter_code
_entity_poly.pdbx_strand_id
1 'polypeptide(L)'
;MRFELVSHDPRNGSHGATSTVPPVTNGRHHPPPETPVQPAPPVAPPPARPRLDFAVVRELRRELSERLTLWQRGREFTVDEEDVERARLAVAVVAEYADAVRRAGTPMPAVEERALLDQVTAELVGLGRLQTLLVDNSIEEVHILGCDQVRITRRGGGVDWGDPIADSDEEMVEILQAAARRAGATERSLSTSKPTLDLQLPDGSRLAAVYLVSHRPYAVIRKHNTLDVSLDDLAGGRGDLDEMVDVLVRDFLRAAMRAGLNIMVAGLAGAGKTTVVRALMNEIPPDEPYVLLEESRELLPARRLAKHRAVMSFESREGHGERGADGRPAGEVTIADLIPVALRMGVLRIVVGEVRSREIVPMLQAMTTSRGSMCTIHARTPAGVSERIIELALAHGREMTVDQARRMAGNALDLIVYVTVEDETAIGGRKHRFVSHVEEVIGAAEGSRISTTTVFGPGPDGRAVPQHLPERIREQLLRIGYDARMLSRYIEAGTGAWRRPRHTRLRRRS
;
A
#
# COMPACT_ATOMS: atom_id res chain seq x y z
N MET A 1 -12.04 17.80 -35.75
CA MET A 1 -12.57 16.64 -36.49
C MET A 1 -14.08 16.68 -36.39
N ARG A 2 -14.77 16.87 -37.52
CA ARG A 2 -16.23 16.91 -37.62
C ARG A 2 -16.76 15.47 -37.54
N PHE A 3 -17.82 15.24 -36.76
CA PHE A 3 -18.58 14.00 -36.77
C PHE A 3 -19.97 14.28 -37.38
N GLU A 4 -20.28 13.55 -38.45
CA GLU A 4 -21.60 13.55 -39.09
C GLU A 4 -22.57 12.62 -38.36
N LEU A 5 -23.82 13.07 -38.26
CA LEU A 5 -24.98 12.35 -37.76
C LEU A 5 -25.64 11.59 -38.92
N VAL A 6 -25.83 10.27 -38.76
CA VAL A 6 -26.71 9.50 -39.65
C VAL A 6 -28.08 9.35 -38.99
N SER A 7 -29.06 9.92 -39.68
CA SER A 7 -30.51 9.86 -39.44
C SER A 7 -31.09 8.56 -40.00
N HIS A 8 -32.00 7.92 -39.27
CA HIS A 8 -33.06 7.08 -39.83
C HIS A 8 -34.35 7.23 -39.00
N ASP A 9 -35.37 7.76 -39.65
CA ASP A 9 -36.76 7.97 -39.20
C ASP A 9 -37.69 7.14 -40.12
N PRO A 10 -38.93 6.77 -39.74
CA PRO A 10 -39.44 5.42 -39.94
C PRO A 10 -40.61 5.49 -40.95
N ARG A 11 -41.25 4.35 -41.22
CA ARG A 11 -42.72 4.21 -41.32
C ARG A 11 -43.13 2.93 -42.05
N ASN A 12 -44.22 2.37 -41.53
CA ASN A 12 -45.24 1.48 -42.09
C ASN A 12 -45.19 0.02 -41.60
N GLY A 13 -46.27 -0.53 -41.05
CA GLY A 13 -47.62 0.00 -40.85
C GLY A 13 -48.53 -1.02 -40.17
N SER A 14 -49.33 -0.51 -39.22
CA SER A 14 -50.69 -0.89 -38.80
C SER A 14 -51.31 -2.24 -39.21
N HIS A 15 -51.86 -2.99 -38.23
CA HIS A 15 -53.31 -2.95 -37.89
C HIS A 15 -53.69 -4.07 -36.91
N GLY A 16 -54.66 -3.79 -36.03
CA GLY A 16 -55.61 -4.82 -35.56
C GLY A 16 -55.63 -5.06 -34.06
N ALA A 17 -56.36 -4.22 -33.33
CA ALA A 17 -56.85 -4.54 -31.99
C ALA A 17 -58.08 -5.45 -32.10
N THR A 18 -58.07 -6.58 -31.39
CA THR A 18 -59.30 -7.25 -30.93
C THR A 18 -59.05 -7.85 -29.55
N SER A 19 -59.82 -7.34 -28.61
CA SER A 19 -59.99 -7.82 -27.24
C SER A 19 -60.73 -9.14 -27.23
N THR A 20 -60.16 -10.16 -26.59
CA THR A 20 -60.90 -11.26 -25.96
C THR A 20 -60.04 -11.86 -24.86
N VAL A 21 -60.52 -11.75 -23.62
CA VAL A 21 -59.96 -12.38 -22.41
C VAL A 21 -60.24 -13.89 -22.43
N PRO A 22 -59.27 -14.74 -22.07
CA PRO A 22 -59.54 -16.07 -21.52
C PRO A 22 -58.90 -16.24 -20.12
N PRO A 23 -59.30 -17.29 -19.38
CA PRO A 23 -59.47 -17.23 -17.93
C PRO A 23 -58.22 -17.55 -17.12
N VAL A 24 -58.26 -17.11 -15.86
CA VAL A 24 -57.29 -17.44 -14.80
C VAL A 24 -57.32 -18.94 -14.53
N THR A 25 -56.28 -19.65 -14.96
CA THR A 25 -55.99 -21.02 -14.53
C THR A 25 -54.83 -21.01 -13.53
N ASN A 26 -55.12 -21.42 -12.29
CA ASN A 26 -54.14 -21.71 -11.25
C ASN A 26 -53.23 -22.87 -11.69
N GLY A 27 -52.10 -22.55 -12.32
CA GLY A 27 -51.03 -23.50 -12.61
C GLY A 27 -49.81 -23.20 -11.76
N ARG A 28 -49.47 -24.09 -10.82
CA ARG A 28 -48.19 -24.07 -10.12
C ARG A 28 -47.06 -24.27 -11.14
N HIS A 29 -46.42 -23.20 -11.58
CA HIS A 29 -45.18 -23.29 -12.34
C HIS A 29 -44.01 -23.59 -11.37
N HIS A 30 -43.55 -24.84 -11.38
CA HIS A 30 -42.19 -25.15 -10.95
C HIS A 30 -41.20 -24.45 -11.88
N PRO A 31 -40.14 -23.82 -11.36
CA PRO A 31 -39.04 -23.36 -12.20
C PRO A 31 -38.38 -24.59 -12.88
N PRO A 32 -37.87 -24.45 -14.11
CA PRO A 32 -37.15 -25.53 -14.76
C PRO A 32 -35.89 -25.89 -13.94
N PRO A 33 -35.45 -27.15 -13.95
CA PRO A 33 -34.24 -27.54 -13.25
C PRO A 33 -33.05 -26.74 -13.77
N GLU A 34 -32.34 -26.07 -12.86
CA GLU A 34 -31.08 -25.39 -13.19
C GLU A 34 -30.11 -26.41 -13.79
N THR A 35 -29.68 -26.16 -15.03
CA THR A 35 -28.57 -26.89 -15.63
C THR A 35 -27.37 -26.75 -14.70
N PRO A 36 -26.71 -27.84 -14.26
CA PRO A 36 -25.56 -27.74 -13.38
C PRO A 36 -24.48 -26.90 -14.07
N VAL A 37 -24.16 -25.74 -13.51
CA VAL A 37 -22.99 -24.96 -13.92
C VAL A 37 -21.78 -25.82 -13.61
N GLN A 38 -21.17 -26.37 -14.65
CA GLN A 38 -19.96 -27.17 -14.54
C GLN A 38 -18.89 -26.29 -13.86
N PRO A 39 -18.29 -26.73 -12.75
CA PRO A 39 -17.28 -25.93 -12.07
C PRO A 39 -16.14 -25.64 -13.05
N ALA A 40 -15.71 -24.38 -13.11
CA ALA A 40 -14.56 -23.98 -13.90
C ALA A 40 -13.40 -24.93 -13.57
N PRO A 41 -12.65 -25.43 -14.57
CA PRO A 41 -11.55 -26.34 -14.32
C PRO A 41 -10.60 -25.70 -13.30
N PRO A 42 -10.13 -26.45 -12.30
CA PRO A 42 -9.21 -25.92 -11.31
C PRO A 42 -8.03 -25.32 -12.05
N VAL A 43 -7.73 -24.05 -11.74
CA VAL A 43 -6.50 -23.40 -12.20
C VAL A 43 -5.37 -24.33 -11.76
N ALA A 44 -4.60 -24.83 -12.74
CA ALA A 44 -3.51 -25.76 -12.47
C ALA A 44 -2.63 -25.15 -11.36
N PRO A 45 -2.26 -25.93 -10.33
CA PRO A 45 -1.34 -25.43 -9.32
C PRO A 45 -0.09 -24.90 -10.03
N PRO A 46 0.50 -23.79 -9.56
CA PRO A 46 1.75 -23.30 -10.12
C PRO A 46 2.76 -24.44 -10.15
N PRO A 47 3.65 -24.50 -11.16
CA PRO A 47 4.64 -25.56 -11.27
C PRO A 47 5.36 -25.71 -9.92
N ALA A 48 5.48 -26.95 -9.45
CA ALA A 48 6.16 -27.25 -8.20
C ALA A 48 7.54 -26.59 -8.24
N ARG A 49 7.82 -25.70 -7.29
CA ARG A 49 9.14 -25.08 -7.19
C ARG A 49 10.17 -26.20 -6.98
N PRO A 50 11.34 -26.14 -7.64
CA PRO A 50 12.40 -27.09 -7.37
C PRO A 50 12.69 -27.08 -5.86
N ARG A 51 12.66 -28.26 -5.24
CA ARG A 51 13.03 -28.42 -3.84
C ARG A 51 14.55 -28.36 -3.76
N LEU A 52 15.07 -27.21 -3.33
CA LEU A 52 16.50 -27.03 -3.11
C LEU A 52 16.92 -27.72 -1.81
N ASP A 53 18.05 -28.40 -1.84
CA ASP A 53 18.72 -28.86 -0.63
C ASP A 53 19.53 -27.71 -0.01
N PHE A 54 19.06 -27.18 1.11
CA PHE A 54 19.73 -26.07 1.78
C PHE A 54 21.05 -26.46 2.47
N ALA A 55 21.31 -27.75 2.70
CA ALA A 55 22.64 -28.18 3.12
C ALA A 55 23.67 -27.87 2.02
N VAL A 56 23.32 -28.16 0.76
CA VAL A 56 24.13 -27.82 -0.41
C VAL A 56 24.30 -26.32 -0.53
N VAL A 57 23.21 -25.53 -0.40
CA VAL A 57 23.29 -24.06 -0.46
C VAL A 57 24.32 -23.51 0.53
N ARG A 58 24.31 -23.99 1.78
CA ARG A 58 25.27 -23.56 2.81
C ARG A 58 26.71 -23.96 2.49
N GLU A 59 26.92 -25.16 1.95
CA GLU A 59 28.25 -25.61 1.54
C GLU A 59 28.81 -24.70 0.44
N LEU A 60 28.00 -24.42 -0.58
CA LEU A 60 28.38 -23.51 -1.68
C LEU A 60 28.59 -22.09 -1.18
N ARG A 61 27.78 -21.60 -0.23
CA ARG A 61 28.00 -20.29 0.41
C ARG A 61 29.32 -20.25 1.19
N ARG A 62 29.66 -21.29 1.95
CA ARG A 62 30.92 -21.37 2.70
C ARG A 62 32.10 -21.29 1.74
N GLU A 63 32.09 -22.10 0.68
CA GLU A 63 33.12 -22.09 -0.34
C GLU A 63 33.23 -20.73 -1.05
N LEU A 64 32.10 -20.12 -1.39
CA LEU A 64 32.05 -18.79 -1.97
C LEU A 64 32.61 -17.72 -1.04
N SER A 65 32.28 -17.79 0.25
CA SER A 65 32.80 -16.88 1.28
C SER A 65 34.31 -17.03 1.44
N GLU A 66 34.83 -18.26 1.39
CA GLU A 66 36.26 -18.56 1.41
C GLU A 66 36.98 -17.99 0.18
N ARG A 67 36.43 -18.21 -1.02
CA ARG A 67 36.97 -17.67 -2.28
C ARG A 67 36.94 -16.14 -2.31
N LEU A 68 35.86 -15.52 -1.83
CA LEU A 68 35.75 -14.06 -1.73
C LEU A 68 36.78 -13.51 -0.72
N THR A 69 36.94 -14.15 0.44
CA THR A 69 37.95 -13.77 1.44
C THR A 69 39.36 -13.86 0.85
N LEU A 70 39.67 -14.90 0.09
CA LEU A 70 40.95 -15.05 -0.60
C LEU A 70 41.17 -13.95 -1.67
N TRP A 71 40.12 -13.59 -2.42
CA TRP A 71 40.18 -12.49 -3.38
C TRP A 71 40.41 -11.15 -2.69
N GLN A 72 39.77 -10.89 -1.54
CA GLN A 72 39.91 -9.66 -0.76
C GLN A 72 41.31 -9.49 -0.14
N ARG A 73 42.05 -10.59 0.10
CA ARG A 73 43.35 -10.54 0.78
C ARG A 73 44.36 -9.71 0.00
N GLY A 74 44.82 -8.62 0.62
CA GLY A 74 45.88 -7.76 0.10
C GLY A 74 45.46 -6.92 -1.11
N ARG A 75 44.15 -6.72 -1.32
CA ARG A 75 43.61 -5.89 -2.40
C ARG A 75 42.83 -4.71 -1.84
N GLU A 76 43.00 -3.55 -2.45
CA GLU A 76 42.02 -2.46 -2.36
C GLU A 76 41.01 -2.64 -3.50
N PHE A 77 39.73 -2.43 -3.20
CA PHE A 77 38.65 -2.56 -4.15
C PHE A 77 37.49 -1.63 -3.77
N THR A 78 36.69 -1.26 -4.75
CA THR A 78 35.43 -0.56 -4.57
C THR A 78 34.29 -1.53 -4.27
N VAL A 79 33.17 -1.03 -3.74
CA VAL A 79 31.97 -1.85 -3.48
C VAL A 79 31.45 -2.49 -4.78
N ASP A 80 31.48 -1.75 -5.89
CA ASP A 80 31.04 -2.24 -7.19
C ASP A 80 31.93 -3.39 -7.71
N GLU A 81 33.25 -3.29 -7.53
CA GLU A 81 34.19 -4.35 -7.93
C GLU A 81 33.99 -5.62 -7.10
N GLU A 82 33.74 -5.47 -5.79
CA GLU A 82 33.43 -6.60 -4.92
C GLU A 82 32.11 -7.28 -5.33
N ASP A 83 31.07 -6.50 -5.62
CA ASP A 83 29.77 -7.03 -6.03
C ASP A 83 29.84 -7.78 -7.37
N VAL A 84 30.61 -7.26 -8.33
CA VAL A 84 30.86 -7.92 -9.62
C VAL A 84 31.62 -9.24 -9.41
N GLU A 85 32.69 -9.24 -8.63
CA GLU A 85 33.46 -10.46 -8.39
C GLU A 85 32.64 -11.49 -7.60
N ARG A 86 31.88 -11.04 -6.60
CA ARG A 86 30.99 -11.90 -5.83
C ARG A 86 29.97 -12.61 -6.74
N ALA A 87 29.35 -11.88 -7.67
CA ALA A 87 28.43 -12.47 -8.64
C ALA A 87 29.12 -13.48 -9.56
N ARG A 88 30.34 -13.16 -10.03
CA ARG A 88 31.16 -14.06 -10.85
C ARG A 88 31.51 -15.36 -10.10
N LEU A 89 31.96 -15.25 -8.86
CA LEU A 89 32.32 -16.40 -8.03
C LEU A 89 31.10 -17.25 -7.68
N ALA A 90 29.94 -16.64 -7.44
CA ALA A 90 28.69 -17.37 -7.20
C ALA A 90 28.32 -18.27 -8.40
N VAL A 91 28.40 -17.71 -9.61
CA VAL A 91 28.18 -18.48 -10.85
C VAL A 91 29.19 -19.62 -10.98
N ALA A 92 30.48 -19.36 -10.70
CA ALA A 92 31.53 -20.37 -10.80
C ALA A 92 31.31 -21.54 -9.82
N VAL A 93 31.05 -21.26 -8.54
CA VAL A 93 30.84 -22.29 -7.51
C VAL A 93 29.63 -23.17 -7.83
N VAL A 94 28.52 -22.57 -8.29
CA VAL A 94 27.31 -23.33 -8.65
C VAL A 94 27.52 -24.16 -9.91
N ALA A 95 28.19 -23.62 -10.93
CA ALA A 95 28.50 -24.37 -12.15
C ALA A 95 29.43 -25.56 -11.87
N GLU A 96 30.45 -25.37 -11.02
CA GLU A 96 31.36 -26.44 -10.60
C GLU A 96 30.63 -27.56 -9.84
N TYR A 97 29.67 -27.18 -8.98
CA TYR A 97 28.80 -28.13 -8.30
C TYR A 97 27.88 -28.89 -9.27
N ALA A 98 27.21 -28.19 -10.18
CA ALA A 98 26.35 -28.80 -11.20
C ALA A 98 27.15 -29.78 -12.08
N ASP A 99 28.39 -29.43 -12.43
CA ASP A 99 29.31 -30.30 -13.16
C ASP A 99 29.75 -31.53 -12.36
N ALA A 100 29.94 -31.40 -11.06
CA ALA A 100 30.25 -32.53 -10.18
C ALA A 100 29.06 -33.48 -10.06
N VAL A 101 27.85 -32.95 -9.86
CA VAL A 101 26.59 -33.70 -9.80
C VAL A 101 26.30 -34.42 -11.12
N ARG A 102 26.54 -33.75 -12.25
CA ARG A 102 26.45 -34.33 -13.60
C ARG A 102 27.43 -35.49 -13.78
N ARG A 103 28.68 -35.36 -13.32
CA ARG A 103 29.69 -36.43 -13.35
C ARG A 103 29.34 -37.62 -12.44
N ALA A 104 28.61 -37.38 -11.35
CA ALA A 104 28.13 -38.42 -10.44
C ALA A 104 26.92 -39.21 -10.98
N GLY A 105 26.41 -38.85 -12.17
CA GLY A 105 25.39 -39.62 -12.89
C GLY A 105 23.96 -39.08 -12.79
N THR A 106 23.76 -37.95 -12.10
CA THR A 106 22.42 -37.35 -11.90
C THR A 106 22.43 -35.91 -12.43
N PRO A 107 22.19 -35.65 -13.73
CA PRO A 107 22.26 -34.30 -14.27
C PRO A 107 21.22 -33.39 -13.61
N MET A 108 21.67 -32.23 -13.12
CA MET A 108 20.78 -31.20 -12.58
C MET A 108 20.05 -30.49 -13.73
N PRO A 109 18.72 -30.36 -13.70
CA PRO A 109 17.99 -29.52 -14.64
C PRO A 109 18.41 -28.05 -14.54
N ALA A 110 18.44 -27.34 -15.67
CA ALA A 110 18.83 -25.91 -15.71
C ALA A 110 17.96 -25.01 -14.80
N VAL A 111 16.70 -25.39 -14.54
CA VAL A 111 15.80 -24.69 -13.63
C VAL A 111 16.24 -24.85 -12.16
N GLU A 112 16.73 -26.03 -11.78
CA GLU A 112 17.28 -26.28 -10.44
C GLU A 112 18.62 -25.58 -10.25
N GLU A 113 19.51 -25.62 -11.25
CA GLU A 113 20.78 -24.91 -11.21
C GLU A 113 20.57 -23.40 -11.07
N ARG A 114 19.60 -22.84 -11.82
CA ARG A 114 19.23 -21.42 -11.70
C ARG A 114 18.69 -21.09 -10.31
N ALA A 115 17.81 -21.94 -9.77
CA ALA A 115 17.25 -21.75 -8.44
C ALA A 115 18.35 -21.83 -7.36
N LEU A 116 19.32 -22.72 -7.51
CA LEU A 116 20.47 -22.86 -6.62
C LEU A 116 21.36 -21.61 -6.66
N LEU A 117 21.65 -21.09 -7.86
CA LEU A 117 22.39 -19.84 -8.03
C LEU A 117 21.68 -18.64 -7.38
N ASP A 118 20.38 -18.49 -7.63
CA ASP A 118 19.58 -17.42 -7.05
C ASP A 118 19.60 -17.51 -5.50
N GLN A 119 19.56 -18.73 -4.94
CA GLN A 119 19.58 -18.95 -3.50
C GLN A 119 20.96 -18.74 -2.86
N VAL A 120 22.05 -19.20 -3.48
CA VAL A 120 23.42 -18.92 -3.02
C VAL A 120 23.69 -17.41 -3.05
N THR A 121 23.26 -16.73 -4.12
CA THR A 121 23.33 -15.28 -4.23
C THR A 121 22.46 -14.60 -3.15
N ALA A 122 21.28 -15.14 -2.85
CA ALA A 122 20.38 -14.63 -1.81
C ALA A 122 20.99 -14.72 -0.39
N GLU A 123 21.68 -15.81 -0.07
CA GLU A 123 22.40 -15.92 1.20
C GLU A 123 23.55 -14.93 1.32
N LEU A 124 24.19 -14.59 0.20
CA LEU A 124 25.19 -13.53 0.16
C LEU A 124 24.60 -12.13 0.34
N VAL A 125 23.36 -11.86 -0.07
CA VAL A 125 22.64 -10.61 0.28
C VAL A 125 22.08 -10.63 1.71
N GLY A 126 22.27 -11.72 2.47
CA GLY A 126 22.05 -11.79 3.91
C GLY A 126 20.59 -11.93 4.33
N LEU A 127 19.71 -12.09 3.35
CA LEU A 127 18.29 -12.37 3.56
C LEU A 127 18.00 -13.87 3.44
N GLY A 128 18.94 -14.66 2.91
CA GLY A 128 18.86 -16.12 2.88
C GLY A 128 17.54 -16.61 2.30
N ARG A 129 16.85 -17.51 3.02
CA ARG A 129 15.54 -18.04 2.58
C ARG A 129 14.43 -16.98 2.54
N LEU A 130 14.58 -15.86 3.27
CA LEU A 130 13.61 -14.76 3.22
C LEU A 130 13.54 -14.14 1.82
N GLN A 131 14.64 -14.17 1.05
CA GLN A 131 14.68 -13.61 -0.30
C GLN A 131 13.61 -14.23 -1.21
N THR A 132 13.37 -15.53 -1.09
CA THR A 132 12.35 -16.27 -1.86
C THR A 132 10.93 -15.74 -1.60
N LEU A 133 10.67 -15.26 -0.38
CA LEU A 133 9.40 -14.62 -0.01
C LEU A 133 9.34 -13.17 -0.53
N LEU A 134 10.47 -12.47 -0.53
CA LEU A 134 10.57 -11.08 -1.01
C LEU A 134 10.43 -10.97 -2.53
N VAL A 135 10.85 -11.96 -3.32
CA VAL A 135 10.66 -11.93 -4.78
C VAL A 135 9.25 -12.32 -5.23
N ASP A 136 8.48 -13.04 -4.41
CA ASP A 136 7.12 -13.48 -4.77
C ASP A 136 6.10 -12.34 -4.65
N ASN A 137 5.83 -11.66 -5.76
CA ASN A 137 4.90 -10.53 -5.82
C ASN A 137 3.44 -10.88 -5.46
N SER A 138 3.07 -12.15 -5.34
CA SER A 138 1.73 -12.56 -4.89
C SER A 138 1.56 -12.46 -3.37
N ILE A 139 2.65 -12.37 -2.60
CA ILE A 139 2.64 -12.29 -1.13
C ILE A 139 2.41 -10.85 -0.68
N GLU A 140 1.50 -10.63 0.26
CA GLU A 140 1.23 -9.31 0.87
C GLU A 140 1.89 -9.19 2.25
N GLU A 141 1.81 -10.24 3.06
CA GLU A 141 2.35 -10.27 4.43
C GLU A 141 2.86 -11.68 4.76
N VAL A 142 3.94 -11.78 5.52
CA VAL A 142 4.48 -13.04 6.04
C VAL A 142 4.63 -12.93 7.55
N HIS A 143 4.05 -13.87 8.28
CA HIS A 143 4.32 -14.08 9.70
C HIS A 143 5.23 -15.29 9.87
N ILE A 144 6.32 -15.12 10.59
CA ILE A 144 7.34 -16.14 10.84
C ILE A 144 7.33 -16.41 12.35
N LEU A 145 6.86 -17.59 12.74
CA LEU A 145 6.68 -18.03 14.12
C LEU A 145 7.78 -19.03 14.52
N GLY A 146 8.95 -18.50 14.88
CA GLY A 146 10.19 -19.29 14.92
C GLY A 146 10.70 -19.62 13.51
N CYS A 147 11.68 -20.51 13.39
CA CYS A 147 12.32 -20.81 12.10
C CYS A 147 11.43 -21.55 11.07
N ASP A 148 10.37 -22.23 11.50
CA ASP A 148 9.68 -23.26 10.73
C ASP A 148 8.20 -22.99 10.45
N GLN A 149 7.52 -22.19 11.26
CA GLN A 149 6.10 -21.86 11.06
C GLN A 149 5.94 -20.55 10.29
N VAL A 150 5.84 -20.66 8.96
CA VAL A 150 5.77 -19.50 8.05
C VAL A 150 4.38 -19.36 7.49
N ARG A 151 3.60 -18.41 8.00
CA ARG A 151 2.25 -18.10 7.52
C ARG A 151 2.30 -16.97 6.49
N ILE A 152 1.86 -17.26 5.27
CA ILE A 152 1.93 -16.36 4.12
C ILE A 152 0.52 -15.87 3.78
N THR A 153 0.27 -14.57 3.90
CA THR A 153 -0.95 -13.93 3.38
C THR A 153 -0.68 -13.45 1.96
N ARG A 154 -1.43 -13.95 0.99
CA ARG A 154 -1.37 -13.52 -0.43
C ARG A 154 -2.28 -12.33 -0.71
N ARG A 155 -2.03 -11.66 -1.84
CA ARG A 155 -2.92 -10.63 -2.40
C ARG A 155 -4.34 -11.18 -2.51
N GLY A 156 -5.31 -10.40 -2.05
CA GLY A 156 -6.71 -10.84 -1.96
C GLY A 156 -7.06 -11.55 -0.66
N GLY A 157 -6.07 -11.87 0.19
CA GLY A 157 -6.28 -12.35 1.56
C GLY A 157 -6.25 -13.86 1.76
N GLY A 158 -5.96 -14.65 0.72
CA GLY A 158 -5.70 -16.08 0.88
C GLY A 158 -4.51 -16.34 1.79
N VAL A 159 -4.54 -17.43 2.56
CA VAL A 159 -3.50 -17.77 3.54
C VAL A 159 -2.93 -19.15 3.22
N ASP A 160 -1.62 -19.20 3.07
CA ASP A 160 -0.84 -20.43 2.88
C ASP A 160 0.19 -20.59 4.02
N TRP A 161 0.73 -21.80 4.13
CA TRP A 161 1.91 -22.09 4.96
C TRP A 161 3.10 -22.38 4.05
N GLY A 162 4.21 -21.69 4.29
CA GLY A 162 5.46 -21.81 3.54
C GLY A 162 6.46 -22.75 4.20
N ASP A 163 7.57 -22.98 3.50
CA ASP A 163 8.71 -23.75 4.00
C ASP A 163 9.47 -22.98 5.10
N PRO A 164 10.20 -23.67 5.99
CA PRO A 164 11.05 -23.06 7.01
C PRO A 164 12.06 -22.04 6.44
N ILE A 165 12.20 -20.89 7.11
CA ILE A 165 13.15 -19.84 6.71
C ILE A 165 14.58 -20.05 7.23
N ALA A 166 14.75 -21.01 8.13
CA ALA A 166 16.03 -21.43 8.71
C ALA A 166 15.88 -22.85 9.28
N ASP A 167 16.99 -23.51 9.61
CA ASP A 167 16.99 -24.84 10.24
C ASP A 167 16.90 -24.76 11.76
N SER A 168 17.24 -23.62 12.37
CA SER A 168 17.04 -23.37 13.79
C SER A 168 16.64 -21.92 14.08
N ASP A 169 16.15 -21.68 15.29
CA ASP A 169 15.80 -20.34 15.76
C ASP A 169 17.05 -19.44 15.87
N GLU A 170 18.20 -20.00 16.22
CA GLU A 170 19.49 -19.30 16.24
C GLU A 170 19.89 -18.84 14.84
N GLU A 171 19.77 -19.71 13.82
CA GLU A 171 20.06 -19.35 12.43
C GLU A 171 19.10 -18.27 11.91
N MET A 172 17.82 -18.32 12.28
CA MET A 172 16.88 -17.24 11.99
C MET A 172 17.35 -15.89 12.57
N VAL A 173 17.83 -15.88 13.82
CA VAL A 173 18.34 -14.66 14.46
C VAL A 173 19.59 -14.15 13.75
N GLU A 174 20.49 -15.02 13.30
CA GLU A 174 21.66 -14.64 12.51
C GLU A 174 21.27 -13.96 11.18
N ILE A 175 20.25 -14.49 10.48
CA ILE A 175 19.70 -13.88 9.26
C ILE A 175 19.16 -12.48 9.56
N LEU A 176 18.36 -12.32 10.62
CA LEU A 176 17.80 -11.02 11.01
C LEU A 176 18.89 -10.01 11.39
N GLN A 177 19.92 -10.45 12.11
CA GLN A 177 21.08 -9.62 12.44
C GLN A 177 21.90 -9.23 11.21
N ALA A 178 22.05 -10.14 10.24
CA ALA A 178 22.72 -9.87 8.98
C ALA A 178 21.95 -8.84 8.13
N ALA A 179 20.62 -8.94 8.09
CA ALA A 179 19.76 -7.95 7.45
C ALA A 179 19.92 -6.56 8.11
N ALA A 180 19.96 -6.52 9.44
CA ALA A 180 20.13 -5.29 10.22
C ALA A 180 21.45 -4.57 9.94
N ARG A 181 22.59 -5.32 9.93
CA ARG A 181 23.92 -4.76 9.64
C ARG A 181 24.00 -4.09 8.26
N ARG A 182 23.31 -4.63 7.26
CA ARG A 182 23.34 -4.11 5.88
C ARG A 182 22.43 -2.91 5.65
N ALA A 183 21.35 -2.79 6.42
CA ALA A 183 20.43 -1.66 6.31
C ALA A 183 21.08 -0.30 6.67
N GLY A 184 22.36 -0.30 7.05
CA GLY A 184 23.22 0.89 6.99
C GLY A 184 23.04 1.89 8.14
N ALA A 185 22.20 1.59 9.13
CA ALA A 185 22.05 2.40 10.33
C ALA A 185 22.65 1.64 11.53
N THR A 186 23.77 2.15 12.05
CA THR A 186 24.44 1.66 13.28
C THR A 186 23.50 1.51 14.49
N GLU A 187 22.34 2.15 14.46
CA GLU A 187 21.33 2.15 15.52
C GLU A 187 20.31 1.00 15.45
N ARG A 188 20.15 0.35 14.29
CA ARG A 188 19.19 -0.75 14.05
C ARG A 188 19.91 -2.09 14.19
N SER A 189 20.04 -2.59 15.41
CA SER A 189 20.71 -3.87 15.73
C SER A 189 19.79 -4.78 16.54
N LEU A 190 19.74 -6.07 16.20
CA LEU A 190 19.07 -7.08 17.02
C LEU A 190 20.09 -7.71 17.98
N SER A 191 19.96 -7.44 19.27
CA SER A 191 20.89 -7.91 20.31
C SER A 191 20.15 -8.27 21.59
N THR A 192 20.88 -8.78 22.59
CA THR A 192 20.33 -9.01 23.94
C THR A 192 19.87 -7.72 24.62
N SER A 193 20.54 -6.59 24.35
CA SER A 193 20.17 -5.27 24.88
C SER A 193 19.11 -4.56 24.05
N LYS A 194 18.89 -4.97 22.79
CA LYS A 194 17.85 -4.48 21.87
C LYS A 194 17.11 -5.67 21.26
N PRO A 195 16.12 -6.24 21.98
CA PRO A 195 15.40 -7.45 21.57
C PRO A 195 14.39 -7.23 20.45
N THR A 196 14.21 -5.99 20.00
CA THR A 196 13.30 -5.62 18.91
C THR A 196 14.07 -5.09 17.71
N LEU A 197 13.53 -5.34 16.52
CA LEU A 197 14.09 -4.89 15.25
C LEU A 197 12.97 -4.34 14.37
N ASP A 198 13.20 -3.19 13.75
CA ASP A 198 12.36 -2.63 12.69
C ASP A 198 13.28 -2.17 11.55
N LEU A 199 13.07 -2.72 10.36
CA LEU A 199 13.91 -2.51 9.20
C LEU A 199 13.07 -2.29 7.95
N GLN A 200 13.52 -1.38 7.11
CA GLN A 200 13.15 -1.38 5.70
C GLN A 200 14.17 -2.19 4.90
N LEU A 201 13.67 -3.18 4.17
CA LEU A 201 14.45 -4.05 3.29
C LEU A 201 14.72 -3.36 1.93
N PRO A 202 15.71 -3.82 1.15
CA PRO A 202 16.08 -3.20 -0.12
C PRO A 202 14.95 -3.12 -1.17
N ASP A 203 14.00 -4.05 -1.13
CA ASP A 203 12.81 -4.07 -2.00
C ASP A 203 11.72 -3.07 -1.56
N GLY A 204 11.91 -2.41 -0.41
CA GLY A 204 10.97 -1.50 0.24
C GLY A 204 10.05 -2.18 1.25
N SER A 205 10.10 -3.50 1.41
CA SER A 205 9.32 -4.24 2.41
C SER A 205 9.74 -3.87 3.83
N ARG A 206 8.82 -3.94 4.79
CA ARG A 206 9.11 -3.68 6.20
C ARG A 206 9.23 -5.00 6.96
N LEU A 207 10.32 -5.18 7.68
CA LEU A 207 10.62 -6.33 8.53
C LEU A 207 10.62 -5.86 9.98
N ALA A 208 9.67 -6.36 10.75
CA ALA A 208 9.66 -6.21 12.21
C ALA A 208 10.00 -7.56 12.84
N ALA A 209 10.87 -7.59 13.86
CA ALA A 209 11.21 -8.82 14.56
C ALA A 209 11.39 -8.62 16.06
N VAL A 210 11.19 -9.71 16.81
CA VAL A 210 11.41 -9.79 18.25
C VAL A 210 12.22 -11.04 18.59
N TYR A 211 13.11 -10.91 19.56
CA TYR A 211 14.04 -11.94 20.01
C TYR A 211 14.22 -11.85 21.55
N LEU A 212 14.42 -12.98 22.24
CA LEU A 212 14.65 -13.09 23.70
C LEU A 212 13.53 -12.66 24.66
N VAL A 213 12.56 -11.87 24.21
CA VAL A 213 11.36 -11.50 25.00
C VAL A 213 10.15 -12.38 24.65
N SER A 214 10.38 -13.43 23.88
CA SER A 214 9.40 -14.38 23.37
C SER A 214 9.95 -15.81 23.44
N HIS A 215 9.07 -16.81 23.46
CA HIS A 215 9.47 -18.23 23.50
C HIS A 215 10.37 -18.66 22.34
N ARG A 216 10.18 -18.04 21.18
CA ARG A 216 10.92 -18.23 19.92
C ARG A 216 11.11 -16.85 19.26
N PRO A 217 12.07 -16.64 18.36
CA PRO A 217 12.13 -15.44 17.55
C PRO A 217 10.88 -15.32 16.68
N TYR A 218 10.33 -14.10 16.61
CA TYR A 218 9.18 -13.79 15.77
C TYR A 218 9.57 -12.73 14.75
N ALA A 219 9.13 -12.89 13.51
CA ALA A 219 9.30 -11.86 12.49
C ALA A 219 8.04 -11.69 11.65
N VAL A 220 7.78 -10.46 11.22
CA VAL A 220 6.71 -10.13 10.28
C VAL A 220 7.31 -9.32 9.14
N ILE A 221 7.08 -9.78 7.90
CA ILE A 221 7.44 -9.04 6.69
C ILE A 221 6.16 -8.53 6.05
N ARG A 222 6.05 -7.22 5.89
CA ARG A 222 4.98 -6.58 5.13
C ARG A 222 5.53 -6.10 3.80
N LYS A 223 5.01 -6.69 2.72
CA LYS A 223 5.50 -6.37 1.38
C LYS A 223 4.80 -5.15 0.82
N HIS A 224 5.61 -4.18 0.42
CA HIS A 224 5.13 -3.02 -0.33
C HIS A 224 5.13 -3.34 -1.81
N ASN A 225 4.19 -4.18 -2.26
CA ASN A 225 4.10 -4.57 -3.67
C ASN A 225 3.57 -3.44 -4.59
N THR A 226 2.90 -2.45 -4.01
CA THR A 226 2.23 -1.37 -4.74
C THR A 226 3.00 -0.06 -4.57
N LEU A 227 4.27 -0.09 -4.98
CA LEU A 227 5.16 1.06 -4.96
C LEU A 227 4.97 1.96 -6.20
N ASP A 228 4.42 1.42 -7.29
CA ASP A 228 3.95 2.20 -8.43
C ASP A 228 2.48 1.98 -8.75
N VAL A 229 1.71 3.03 -8.47
CA VAL A 229 0.27 3.08 -8.62
C VAL A 229 -0.13 4.49 -9.02
N SER A 230 -0.90 4.59 -10.08
CA SER A 230 -1.54 5.82 -10.56
C SER A 230 -3.02 5.83 -10.16
N LEU A 231 -3.67 6.98 -10.27
CA LEU A 231 -5.12 7.04 -10.12
C LEU A 231 -5.84 6.19 -11.19
N ASP A 232 -5.27 6.06 -12.40
CA ASP A 232 -5.81 5.19 -13.44
C ASP A 232 -5.73 3.70 -13.07
N ASP A 233 -4.65 3.27 -12.40
CA ASP A 233 -4.52 1.91 -11.88
C ASP A 233 -5.61 1.63 -10.84
N LEU A 234 -5.83 2.56 -9.91
CA LEU A 234 -6.88 2.46 -8.89
C LEU A 234 -8.28 2.49 -9.50
N ALA A 235 -8.46 3.08 -10.67
CA ALA A 235 -9.71 3.08 -11.46
C ALA A 235 -9.84 1.86 -12.39
N GLY A 236 -9.13 0.77 -12.08
CA GLY A 236 -9.22 -0.50 -12.78
C GLY A 236 -8.29 -0.64 -14.00
N GLY A 237 -7.35 0.29 -14.20
CA GLY A 237 -6.33 0.22 -15.24
C GLY A 237 -5.34 -0.94 -15.08
N ARG A 238 -5.21 -1.46 -13.85
CA ARG A 238 -4.34 -2.60 -13.51
C ARG A 238 -5.16 -3.79 -13.00
N GLY A 239 -4.86 -4.99 -13.50
CA GLY A 239 -5.58 -6.21 -13.13
C GLY A 239 -5.15 -6.82 -11.81
N ASP A 240 -3.92 -6.54 -11.35
CA ASP A 240 -3.33 -7.07 -10.12
C ASP A 240 -3.60 -6.22 -8.87
N LEU A 241 -4.42 -5.17 -9.01
CA LEU A 241 -4.91 -4.30 -7.93
C LEU A 241 -6.44 -4.33 -7.86
N ASP A 242 -6.97 -4.02 -6.68
CA ASP A 242 -8.40 -3.74 -6.54
C ASP A 242 -8.74 -2.45 -7.29
N GLU A 243 -9.91 -2.44 -7.93
CA GLU A 243 -10.52 -1.20 -8.41
C GLU A 243 -10.99 -0.42 -7.18
N MET A 244 -10.12 0.48 -6.68
CA MET A 244 -10.31 1.21 -5.43
C MET A 244 -11.10 2.51 -5.62
N VAL A 245 -11.13 3.09 -6.82
CA VAL A 245 -11.84 4.35 -7.09
C VAL A 245 -12.68 4.26 -8.35
N ASP A 246 -13.81 4.94 -8.35
CA ASP A 246 -14.62 5.18 -9.55
C ASP A 246 -13.85 6.05 -10.55
N VAL A 247 -14.16 5.96 -11.85
CA VAL A 247 -13.57 6.82 -12.89
C VAL A 247 -13.87 8.30 -12.62
N LEU A 248 -15.04 8.63 -12.08
CA LEU A 248 -15.43 9.99 -11.70
C LEU A 248 -14.65 10.48 -10.47
N VAL A 249 -14.44 9.60 -9.49
CA VAL A 249 -13.62 9.90 -8.30
C VAL A 249 -12.16 10.12 -8.72
N ARG A 250 -11.64 9.29 -9.63
CA ARG A 250 -10.31 9.44 -10.23
C ARG A 250 -10.12 10.83 -10.83
N ASP A 251 -11.05 11.25 -11.70
CA ASP A 251 -10.96 12.54 -12.39
C ASP A 251 -11.10 13.71 -11.43
N PHE A 252 -11.99 13.60 -10.44
CA PHE A 252 -12.15 14.58 -9.37
C PHE A 252 -10.90 14.72 -8.50
N LEU A 253 -10.28 13.61 -8.07
CA LEU A 253 -9.07 13.65 -7.24
C LEU A 253 -7.86 14.19 -8.02
N ARG A 254 -7.74 13.84 -9.30
CA ARG A 254 -6.74 14.42 -10.20
C ARG A 254 -6.91 15.94 -10.32
N ALA A 255 -8.15 16.39 -10.53
CA ALA A 255 -8.50 17.80 -10.55
C ALA A 255 -8.18 18.50 -9.23
N ALA A 256 -8.48 17.87 -8.08
CA ALA A 256 -8.17 18.38 -6.75
C ALA A 256 -6.66 18.57 -6.54
N MET A 257 -5.83 17.59 -6.92
CA MET A 257 -4.36 17.70 -6.82
C MET A 257 -3.82 18.85 -7.67
N ARG A 258 -4.30 19.00 -8.91
CA ARG A 258 -3.92 20.09 -9.81
C ARG A 258 -4.38 21.46 -9.32
N ALA A 259 -5.54 21.53 -8.67
CA ALA A 259 -6.04 22.75 -8.04
C ALA A 259 -5.27 23.11 -6.75
N GLY A 260 -4.42 22.22 -6.24
CA GLY A 260 -3.65 22.40 -5.01
C GLY A 260 -4.52 22.29 -3.76
N LEU A 261 -5.52 21.40 -3.77
CA LEU A 261 -6.37 21.12 -2.62
C LEU A 261 -5.67 20.21 -1.62
N ASN A 262 -5.83 20.52 -0.34
CA ASN A 262 -5.29 19.74 0.76
C ASN A 262 -6.17 18.51 1.06
N ILE A 263 -5.56 17.31 1.07
CA ILE A 263 -6.30 16.04 1.15
C ILE A 263 -5.85 15.21 2.35
N MET A 264 -6.79 14.85 3.22
CA MET A 264 -6.57 13.84 4.25
C MET A 264 -7.17 12.50 3.81
N VAL A 265 -6.37 11.44 3.78
CA VAL A 265 -6.83 10.09 3.47
C VAL A 265 -7.02 9.29 4.76
N ALA A 266 -8.24 8.86 5.03
CA ALA A 266 -8.63 8.18 6.26
C ALA A 266 -9.04 6.72 6.02
N GLY A 267 -9.04 5.92 7.08
CA GLY A 267 -9.43 4.50 7.04
C GLY A 267 -8.70 3.63 8.06
N LEU A 268 -9.08 2.36 8.12
CA LEU A 268 -8.45 1.38 9.02
C LEU A 268 -6.98 1.09 8.64
N ALA A 269 -6.27 0.40 9.53
CA ALA A 269 -4.99 -0.22 9.18
C ALA A 269 -5.17 -1.25 8.06
N GLY A 270 -4.24 -1.28 7.11
CA GLY A 270 -4.32 -2.18 5.95
C GLY A 270 -5.41 -1.85 4.91
N ALA A 271 -6.16 -0.74 5.07
CA ALA A 271 -7.23 -0.37 4.15
C ALA A 271 -6.74 0.10 2.77
N GLY A 272 -5.47 0.50 2.66
CA GLY A 272 -4.88 1.00 1.41
C GLY A 272 -4.71 2.52 1.32
N LYS A 273 -4.79 3.26 2.44
CA LYS A 273 -4.60 4.73 2.49
C LYS A 273 -3.32 5.20 1.81
N THR A 274 -2.20 4.60 2.18
CA THR A 274 -0.87 4.87 1.60
C THR A 274 -0.83 4.60 0.10
N THR A 275 -1.63 3.64 -0.40
CA THR A 275 -1.74 3.36 -1.84
C THR A 275 -2.45 4.50 -2.56
N VAL A 276 -3.54 5.04 -1.98
CA VAL A 276 -4.23 6.23 -2.51
C VAL A 276 -3.30 7.46 -2.48
N VAL A 277 -2.57 7.68 -1.38
CA VAL A 277 -1.61 8.80 -1.30
C VAL A 277 -0.50 8.66 -2.35
N ARG A 278 0.07 7.47 -2.58
CA ARG A 278 1.05 7.25 -3.67
C ARG A 278 0.47 7.60 -5.04
N ALA A 279 -0.80 7.25 -5.29
CA ALA A 279 -1.47 7.59 -6.55
C ALA A 279 -1.69 9.10 -6.70
N LEU A 280 -2.08 9.81 -5.63
CA LEU A 280 -2.22 11.26 -5.62
C LEU A 280 -0.87 11.97 -5.80
N MET A 281 0.19 11.46 -5.15
CA MET A 281 1.54 12.00 -5.31
C MET A 281 2.01 11.95 -6.76
N ASN A 282 1.65 10.92 -7.53
CA ASN A 282 2.00 10.84 -8.95
C ASN A 282 1.30 11.89 -9.84
N GLU A 283 0.36 12.68 -9.30
CA GLU A 283 -0.21 13.85 -9.98
C GLU A 283 0.55 15.16 -9.66
N ILE A 284 1.54 15.12 -8.75
CA ILE A 284 2.48 16.23 -8.51
C ILE A 284 3.43 16.32 -9.73
N PRO A 285 3.62 17.51 -10.33
CA PRO A 285 4.62 17.71 -11.38
C PRO A 285 6.03 17.28 -10.93
N PRO A 286 6.81 16.55 -11.76
CA PRO A 286 8.10 15.98 -11.35
C PRO A 286 9.12 16.98 -10.80
N ASP A 287 9.08 18.23 -11.25
CA ASP A 287 10.01 19.30 -10.89
C ASP A 287 9.43 20.27 -9.83
N GLU A 288 8.22 20.02 -9.32
CA GLU A 288 7.65 20.82 -8.24
C GLU A 288 8.28 20.42 -6.90
N PRO A 289 8.89 21.35 -6.15
CA PRO A 289 9.52 21.03 -4.88
C PRO A 289 8.46 20.79 -3.80
N TYR A 290 8.56 19.64 -3.13
CA TYR A 290 7.74 19.29 -1.98
C TYR A 290 8.52 18.50 -0.95
N VAL A 291 8.04 18.51 0.29
CA VAL A 291 8.60 17.72 1.38
C VAL A 291 7.74 16.49 1.63
N LEU A 292 8.41 15.35 1.79
CA LEU A 292 7.83 14.10 2.26
C LEU A 292 8.37 13.79 3.66
N LEU A 293 7.49 13.63 4.64
CA LEU A 293 7.80 13.32 6.03
C LEU A 293 7.23 11.95 6.39
N GLU A 294 8.08 11.02 6.81
CA GLU A 294 7.66 9.67 7.19
C GLU A 294 8.37 9.16 8.44
N GLU A 295 7.70 8.32 9.24
CA GLU A 295 8.37 7.61 10.33
C GLU A 295 9.43 6.65 9.78
N SER A 296 9.06 5.96 8.71
CA SER A 296 9.90 5.07 7.90
C SER A 296 9.53 5.29 6.43
N ARG A 297 10.51 5.29 5.51
CA ARG A 297 10.35 5.69 4.10
C ARG A 297 9.44 4.75 3.28
N GLU A 298 8.13 4.80 3.43
CA GLU A 298 7.21 3.88 2.76
C GLU A 298 6.67 4.43 1.43
N LEU A 299 6.44 5.74 1.31
CA LEU A 299 5.76 6.37 0.19
C LEU A 299 6.65 6.46 -1.06
N LEU A 300 7.92 6.86 -0.91
CA LEU A 300 8.86 7.01 -2.02
C LEU A 300 10.19 6.29 -1.75
N PRO A 301 10.31 5.01 -2.12
CA PRO A 301 11.59 4.32 -2.10
C PRO A 301 12.58 4.95 -3.09
N ALA A 302 13.88 4.84 -2.81
CA ALA A 302 14.96 5.49 -3.57
C ALA A 302 14.86 5.31 -5.10
N ARG A 303 14.43 4.13 -5.57
CA ARG A 303 14.21 3.82 -7.00
C ARG A 303 13.19 4.72 -7.71
N ARG A 304 12.41 5.53 -6.98
CA ARG A 304 11.35 6.40 -7.50
C ARG A 304 11.69 7.88 -7.49
N LEU A 305 12.84 8.27 -6.93
CA LEU A 305 13.30 9.66 -6.92
C LEU A 305 13.37 10.25 -8.35
N ALA A 306 13.62 9.43 -9.37
CA ALA A 306 13.63 9.88 -10.76
C ALA A 306 12.29 10.47 -11.25
N LYS A 307 11.14 9.98 -10.73
CA LYS A 307 9.81 10.52 -11.07
C LYS A 307 9.44 11.76 -10.23
N HIS A 308 10.14 11.98 -9.12
CA HIS A 308 9.92 13.06 -8.15
C HIS A 308 11.24 13.81 -7.95
N ARG A 309 11.72 14.49 -9.00
CA ARG A 309 13.10 15.01 -9.08
C ARG A 309 13.39 16.07 -8.02
N ALA A 310 12.37 16.81 -7.59
CA ALA A 310 12.47 17.89 -6.61
C ALA A 310 11.95 17.50 -5.20
N VAL A 311 11.76 16.21 -4.90
CA VAL A 311 11.30 15.78 -3.56
C VAL A 311 12.40 15.86 -2.53
N MET A 312 12.07 16.41 -1.37
CA MET A 312 12.89 16.36 -0.16
C MET A 312 12.26 15.37 0.82
N SER A 313 12.86 14.18 0.93
CA SER A 313 12.36 13.11 1.80
C SER A 313 13.07 13.16 3.16
N PHE A 314 12.31 13.33 4.23
CA PHE A 314 12.79 13.29 5.61
C PHE A 314 12.16 12.11 6.36
N GLU A 315 12.96 11.49 7.20
CA GLU A 315 12.58 10.36 8.05
C GLU A 315 12.75 10.76 9.51
N SER A 316 11.82 10.37 10.36
CA SER A 316 12.01 10.55 11.81
C SER A 316 13.18 9.69 12.31
N ARG A 317 13.79 10.11 13.41
CA ARG A 317 14.87 9.35 14.07
C ARG A 317 14.50 9.12 15.51
N GLU A 318 14.48 7.85 15.91
CA GLU A 318 14.37 7.49 17.32
C GLU A 318 15.65 7.91 18.06
N GLY A 319 15.49 8.52 19.24
CA GLY A 319 16.63 8.82 20.09
C GLY A 319 17.02 7.63 20.96
N HIS A 320 18.22 7.66 21.53
CA HIS A 320 18.76 6.57 22.38
C HIS A 320 19.35 7.13 23.67
N GLY A 321 19.53 6.26 24.67
CA GLY A 321 20.27 6.59 25.89
C GLY A 321 19.48 7.46 26.88
N GLU A 322 20.21 8.31 27.61
CA GLU A 322 19.63 9.17 28.65
C GLU A 322 18.67 10.19 28.05
N ARG A 323 17.62 10.50 28.83
CA ARG A 323 16.67 11.56 28.46
C ARG A 323 17.28 12.91 28.81
N GLY A 324 17.18 13.86 27.89
CA GLY A 324 17.55 15.25 28.13
C GLY A 324 16.66 15.91 29.19
N ALA A 325 16.98 17.16 29.54
CA ALA A 325 16.19 17.96 30.48
C ALA A 325 14.73 18.19 29.99
N ASP A 326 14.50 18.05 28.69
CA ASP A 326 13.18 18.08 28.03
C ASP A 326 12.42 16.74 28.11
N GLY A 327 13.03 15.71 28.72
CA GLY A 327 12.47 14.37 28.86
C GLY A 327 12.54 13.53 27.58
N ARG A 328 13.19 14.02 26.51
CA ARG A 328 13.30 13.31 25.22
C ARG A 328 14.60 12.49 25.17
N PRO A 329 14.59 11.29 24.57
CA PRO A 329 15.82 10.53 24.37
C PRO A 329 16.84 11.33 23.54
N ALA A 330 18.12 11.22 23.87
CA ALA A 330 19.16 11.94 23.14
C ALA A 330 19.13 11.58 21.64
N GLY A 331 19.08 12.59 20.78
CA GLY A 331 19.03 12.41 19.32
C GLY A 331 17.64 12.11 18.75
N GLU A 332 16.56 12.14 19.53
CA GLU A 332 15.21 12.00 18.96
C GLU A 332 14.89 13.16 17.99
N VAL A 333 14.37 12.82 16.80
CA VAL A 333 13.83 13.76 15.82
C VAL A 333 12.49 13.24 15.35
N THR A 334 11.40 13.90 15.71
CA THR A 334 10.04 13.46 15.34
C THR A 334 9.52 14.16 14.09
N ILE A 335 8.44 13.64 13.50
CA ILE A 335 7.73 14.31 12.39
C ILE A 335 7.29 15.72 12.80
N ALA A 336 6.82 15.89 14.04
CA ALA A 336 6.42 17.19 14.56
C ALA A 336 7.58 18.21 14.56
N ASP A 337 8.82 17.75 14.82
CA ASP A 337 10.01 18.62 14.78
C ASP A 337 10.41 18.98 13.34
N LEU A 338 10.14 18.09 12.38
CA LEU A 338 10.48 18.28 10.96
C LEU A 338 9.50 19.18 10.19
N ILE A 339 8.23 19.28 10.61
CA ILE A 339 7.23 20.12 9.92
C ILE A 339 7.65 21.61 9.88
N PRO A 340 8.07 22.26 10.99
CA PRO A 340 8.57 23.64 10.93
C PRO A 340 9.82 23.80 10.07
N VAL A 341 10.68 22.77 10.00
CA VAL A 341 11.86 22.76 9.12
C VAL A 341 11.41 22.76 7.65
N ALA A 342 10.43 21.92 7.30
CA ALA A 342 9.84 21.84 5.97
C ALA A 342 9.23 23.18 5.54
N LEU A 343 8.48 23.84 6.42
CA LEU A 343 7.87 25.14 6.13
C LEU A 343 8.92 26.23 5.85
N ARG A 344 10.08 26.19 6.50
CA ARG A 344 11.19 27.14 6.24
C ARG A 344 11.88 26.91 4.88
N MET A 345 11.67 25.76 4.26
CA MET A 345 12.21 25.46 2.92
C MET A 345 11.37 26.09 1.79
N GLY A 346 10.25 26.75 2.11
CA GLY A 346 9.43 27.46 1.12
C GLY A 346 8.71 26.53 0.14
N VAL A 347 8.41 25.29 0.56
CA VAL A 347 7.70 24.33 -0.29
C VAL A 347 6.21 24.61 -0.38
N LEU A 348 5.61 24.24 -1.51
CA LEU A 348 4.17 24.37 -1.73
C LEU A 348 3.37 23.25 -1.06
N ARG A 349 3.97 22.06 -0.93
CA ARG A 349 3.32 20.84 -0.46
C ARG A 349 4.14 20.15 0.63
N ILE A 350 3.44 19.68 1.65
CA ILE A 350 3.96 18.79 2.68
C ILE A 350 3.12 17.52 2.65
N VAL A 351 3.80 16.39 2.49
CA VAL A 351 3.19 15.07 2.54
C VAL A 351 3.64 14.40 3.83
N VAL A 352 2.71 14.01 4.68
CA VAL A 352 2.98 13.22 5.90
C VAL A 352 2.45 11.82 5.71
N GLY A 353 3.32 10.81 5.80
CA GLY A 353 2.95 9.41 5.59
C GLY A 353 1.78 8.97 6.46
N GLU A 354 1.81 9.31 7.74
CA GLU A 354 0.74 9.03 8.69
C GLU A 354 0.77 10.01 9.86
N VAL A 355 -0.41 10.44 10.30
CA VAL A 355 -0.61 11.24 11.51
C VAL A 355 -1.27 10.36 12.59
N ARG A 356 -0.51 10.08 13.64
CA ARG A 356 -0.81 9.26 14.81
C ARG A 356 -0.90 10.04 16.10
N SER A 357 -0.15 11.13 16.26
CA SER A 357 0.04 11.76 17.57
C SER A 357 0.26 13.27 17.51
N ARG A 358 1.38 13.75 18.06
CA ARG A 358 1.73 15.15 18.29
C ARG A 358 1.86 15.97 17.01
N GLU A 359 2.08 15.32 15.89
CA GLU A 359 2.26 15.92 14.57
C GLU A 359 0.94 16.42 13.94
N ILE A 360 -0.23 16.09 14.49
CA ILE A 360 -1.52 16.57 13.94
C ILE A 360 -1.63 18.10 13.96
N VAL A 361 -1.29 18.75 15.06
CA VAL A 361 -1.41 20.21 15.22
C VAL A 361 -0.47 20.94 14.25
N PRO A 362 0.85 20.66 14.22
CA PRO A 362 1.74 21.29 13.26
C PRO A 362 1.38 20.93 11.82
N MET A 363 0.85 19.73 11.55
CA MET A 363 0.39 19.37 10.21
C MET A 363 -0.82 20.22 9.78
N LEU A 364 -1.83 20.36 10.62
CA LEU A 364 -2.98 21.23 10.32
C LEU A 364 -2.54 22.69 10.14
N GLN A 365 -1.59 23.18 10.95
CA GLN A 365 -1.02 24.52 10.78
C GLN A 365 -0.24 24.68 9.47
N ALA A 366 0.51 23.66 9.05
CA ALA A 366 1.18 23.67 7.75
C ALA A 366 0.15 23.71 6.61
N MET A 367 -0.92 22.93 6.74
CA MET A 367 -1.98 22.83 5.74
C MET A 367 -2.75 24.14 5.54
N THR A 368 -2.89 25.01 6.55
CA THR A 368 -3.54 26.32 6.34
C THR A 368 -2.76 27.26 5.42
N THR A 369 -1.46 27.04 5.21
CA THR A 369 -0.60 27.90 4.37
C THR A 369 -0.06 27.20 3.12
N SER A 370 -0.08 25.86 3.10
CA SER A 370 0.34 25.06 1.96
C SER A 370 -0.77 24.87 0.90
N ARG A 371 -0.40 24.38 -0.29
CA ARG A 371 -1.30 24.09 -1.41
C ARG A 371 -1.06 22.69 -1.96
N GLY A 372 -1.95 21.75 -1.68
CA GLY A 372 -1.86 20.37 -2.18
C GLY A 372 -1.15 19.43 -1.23
N SER A 373 -1.12 19.78 0.06
CA SER A 373 -0.56 18.93 1.11
C SER A 373 -1.46 17.73 1.37
N MET A 374 -0.84 16.63 1.81
CA MET A 374 -1.53 15.37 2.01
C MET A 374 -1.08 14.69 3.29
N CYS A 375 -1.99 14.00 3.95
CA CYS A 375 -1.64 13.11 5.05
C CYS A 375 -2.58 11.92 5.15
N THR A 376 -2.17 10.88 5.87
CA THR A 376 -3.08 9.80 6.25
C THR A 376 -3.41 9.81 7.73
N ILE A 377 -4.61 9.32 8.08
CA ILE A 377 -5.05 9.17 9.47
C ILE A 377 -5.81 7.85 9.65
N HIS A 378 -5.67 7.23 10.82
CA HIS A 378 -6.47 6.06 11.16
C HIS A 378 -7.81 6.45 11.77
N ALA A 379 -8.90 6.03 11.13
CA ALA A 379 -10.25 6.22 11.64
C ALA A 379 -11.12 4.99 11.34
N ARG A 380 -11.93 4.57 12.32
CA ARG A 380 -12.76 3.36 12.21
C ARG A 380 -13.95 3.52 11.26
N THR A 381 -14.50 4.72 11.17
CA THR A 381 -15.65 5.04 10.31
C THR A 381 -15.43 6.41 9.66
N PRO A 382 -16.11 6.70 8.53
CA PRO A 382 -16.08 8.03 7.90
C PRO A 382 -16.47 9.15 8.87
N ALA A 383 -17.59 8.99 9.59
CA ALA A 383 -18.04 9.96 10.59
C ALA A 383 -17.06 10.14 11.76
N GLY A 384 -16.30 9.09 12.10
CA GLY A 384 -15.29 9.12 13.18
C GLY A 384 -13.99 9.85 12.82
N VAL A 385 -13.80 10.27 11.56
CA VAL A 385 -12.59 11.02 11.17
C VAL A 385 -12.51 12.36 11.90
N SER A 386 -13.61 13.10 11.97
CA SER A 386 -13.67 14.39 12.70
C SER A 386 -13.30 14.22 14.17
N GLU A 387 -13.91 13.23 14.83
CA GLU A 387 -13.66 12.91 16.24
C GLU A 387 -12.19 12.54 16.47
N ARG A 388 -11.59 11.75 15.57
CA ARG A 388 -10.19 11.37 15.66
C ARG A 388 -9.24 12.56 15.52
N ILE A 389 -9.48 13.46 14.58
CA ILE A 389 -8.67 14.68 14.41
C ILE A 389 -8.70 15.50 15.72
N ILE A 390 -9.91 15.68 16.29
CA ILE A 390 -10.10 16.42 17.53
C ILE A 390 -9.38 15.72 18.69
N GLU A 391 -9.54 14.41 18.86
CA GLU A 391 -8.87 13.63 19.91
C GLU A 391 -7.35 13.81 19.87
N LEU A 392 -6.74 13.67 18.69
CA LEU A 392 -5.30 13.85 18.53
C LEU A 392 -4.86 15.28 18.81
N ALA A 393 -5.65 16.28 18.38
CA ALA A 393 -5.34 17.68 18.63
C ALA A 393 -5.41 18.02 20.13
N LEU A 394 -6.41 17.50 20.86
CA LEU A 394 -6.53 17.65 22.31
C LEU A 394 -5.36 17.01 23.05
N ALA A 395 -4.83 15.89 22.54
CA ALA A 395 -3.66 15.23 23.12
C ALA A 395 -2.34 16.00 22.93
N HIS A 396 -2.29 17.02 22.06
CA HIS A 396 -1.09 17.80 21.78
C HIS A 396 -0.69 18.74 22.93
N GLY A 397 -1.65 19.27 23.73
CA GLY A 397 -1.34 20.18 24.82
C GLY A 397 -2.55 20.59 25.67
N ARG A 398 -2.29 21.07 26.89
CA ARG A 398 -3.30 21.34 27.94
C ARG A 398 -4.29 22.48 27.63
N GLU A 399 -4.05 23.29 26.61
CA GLU A 399 -4.88 24.46 26.27
C GLU A 399 -5.74 24.28 25.01
N MET A 400 -5.61 23.17 24.29
CA MET A 400 -6.39 22.93 23.07
C MET A 400 -7.85 22.66 23.44
N THR A 401 -8.77 23.43 22.85
CA THR A 401 -10.21 23.20 22.95
C THR A 401 -10.74 22.46 21.72
N VAL A 402 -11.88 21.77 21.86
CA VAL A 402 -12.57 21.11 20.73
C VAL A 402 -12.86 22.09 19.60
N ASP A 403 -13.32 23.30 19.94
CA ASP A 403 -13.64 24.34 18.97
C ASP A 403 -12.41 24.85 18.21
N GLN A 404 -11.26 24.99 18.89
CA GLN A 404 -10.00 25.33 18.22
C GLN A 404 -9.55 24.22 17.27
N ALA A 405 -9.56 22.96 17.72
CA ALA A 405 -9.20 21.82 16.88
C ALA A 405 -10.09 21.72 15.63
N ARG A 406 -11.40 21.90 15.78
CA ARG A 406 -12.36 21.92 14.68
C ARG A 406 -12.08 23.06 13.70
N ARG A 407 -11.85 24.28 14.18
CA ARG A 407 -11.50 25.43 13.33
C ARG A 407 -10.18 25.22 12.59
N MET A 408 -9.18 24.67 13.26
CA MET A 408 -7.90 24.33 12.62
C MET A 408 -8.11 23.32 11.49
N ALA A 409 -8.83 22.23 11.75
CA ALA A 409 -9.10 21.22 10.74
C ALA A 409 -9.93 21.76 9.56
N GLY A 410 -10.99 22.52 9.86
CA GLY A 410 -11.85 23.13 8.84
C GLY A 410 -11.15 24.14 7.95
N ASN A 411 -10.13 24.84 8.45
CA ASN A 411 -9.32 25.79 7.68
C ASN A 411 -8.17 25.13 6.91
N ALA A 412 -7.71 23.97 7.38
CA ALA A 412 -6.55 23.27 6.84
C ALA A 412 -6.91 22.31 5.70
N LEU A 413 -8.04 21.61 5.83
CA LEU A 413 -8.43 20.52 4.94
C LEU A 413 -9.39 21.01 3.86
N ASP A 414 -9.19 20.52 2.63
CA ASP A 414 -10.16 20.71 1.55
C ASP A 414 -11.00 19.45 1.32
N LEU A 415 -10.36 18.29 1.37
CA LEU A 415 -11.00 17.01 1.14
C LEU A 415 -10.62 15.99 2.21
N ILE A 416 -11.59 15.16 2.60
CA ILE A 416 -11.38 13.93 3.35
C ILE A 416 -11.77 12.76 2.44
N VAL A 417 -10.81 11.87 2.15
CA VAL A 417 -11.03 10.66 1.35
C VAL A 417 -11.02 9.46 2.28
N TYR A 418 -12.14 8.75 2.41
CA TYR A 418 -12.24 7.59 3.27
C TYR A 418 -12.11 6.29 2.48
N VAL A 419 -11.09 5.49 2.83
CA VAL A 419 -10.82 4.17 2.26
C VAL A 419 -11.35 3.08 3.18
N THR A 420 -12.24 2.26 2.65
CA THR A 420 -12.83 1.10 3.30
C THR A 420 -12.12 -0.17 2.89
N VAL A 421 -11.97 -1.11 3.82
CA VAL A 421 -11.66 -2.51 3.54
C VAL A 421 -12.79 -3.38 4.08
N GLU A 422 -13.41 -4.17 3.20
CA GLU A 422 -14.33 -5.24 3.59
C GLU A 422 -13.60 -6.58 3.42
N ASP A 423 -13.37 -7.27 4.54
CA ASP A 423 -12.65 -8.54 4.55
C ASP A 423 -13.63 -9.73 4.55
N GLU A 424 -13.80 -10.34 3.37
CA GLU A 424 -14.68 -11.49 3.19
C GLU A 424 -13.90 -12.83 3.21
N THR A 425 -12.61 -12.83 3.58
CA THR A 425 -11.78 -14.05 3.57
C THR A 425 -12.33 -15.15 4.47
N ALA A 426 -12.93 -14.78 5.60
CA ALA A 426 -13.57 -15.71 6.53
C ALA A 426 -14.76 -16.48 5.94
N ILE A 427 -15.39 -15.97 4.87
CA ILE A 427 -16.49 -16.63 4.14
C ILE A 427 -16.06 -17.12 2.75
N GLY A 428 -14.74 -17.30 2.57
CA GLY A 428 -14.12 -17.74 1.31
C GLY A 428 -14.15 -16.69 0.19
N GLY A 429 -14.50 -15.44 0.52
CA GLY A 429 -14.36 -14.30 -0.38
C GLY A 429 -12.94 -13.77 -0.39
N ARG A 430 -12.79 -12.50 -0.77
CA ARG A 430 -11.49 -11.79 -0.75
C ARG A 430 -11.60 -10.50 0.02
N LYS A 431 -10.47 -9.87 0.30
CA LYS A 431 -10.44 -8.48 0.76
C LYS A 431 -10.85 -7.56 -0.38
N HIS A 432 -11.76 -6.62 -0.09
CA HIS A 432 -12.21 -5.59 -1.01
C HIS A 432 -11.81 -4.22 -0.47
N ARG A 433 -10.87 -3.54 -1.15
CA ARG A 433 -10.46 -2.18 -0.80
C ARG A 433 -11.06 -1.18 -1.78
N PHE A 434 -11.69 -0.13 -1.28
CA PHE A 434 -12.29 0.91 -2.11
C PHE A 434 -12.51 2.21 -1.33
N VAL A 435 -12.54 3.32 -2.03
CA VAL A 435 -13.01 4.60 -1.50
C VAL A 435 -14.53 4.53 -1.37
N SER A 436 -15.03 4.79 -0.16
CA SER A 436 -16.46 4.82 0.13
C SER A 436 -17.01 6.24 0.23
N HIS A 437 -16.17 7.19 0.67
CA HIS A 437 -16.56 8.59 0.84
C HIS A 437 -15.45 9.52 0.35
N VAL A 438 -15.87 10.61 -0.30
CA VAL A 438 -15.06 11.80 -0.54
C VAL A 438 -15.88 12.99 -0.06
N GLU A 439 -15.45 13.56 1.05
CA GLU A 439 -16.11 14.67 1.73
C GLU A 439 -15.36 15.96 1.45
N GLU A 440 -16.06 16.97 0.96
CA GLU A 440 -15.59 18.34 0.90
C GLU A 440 -15.72 18.97 2.29
N VAL A 441 -14.63 19.53 2.80
CA VAL A 441 -14.63 20.26 4.05
C VAL A 441 -15.09 21.69 3.78
N ILE A 442 -16.20 22.11 4.39
CA ILE A 442 -16.78 23.46 4.20
C ILE A 442 -16.22 24.44 5.24
N GLY A 443 -15.93 23.95 6.45
CA GLY A 443 -15.37 24.74 7.54
C GLY A 443 -15.78 24.24 8.91
N ALA A 444 -15.73 25.12 9.92
CA ALA A 444 -16.22 24.83 11.26
C ALA A 444 -17.70 25.25 11.39
N ALA A 445 -18.63 24.28 11.45
CA ALA A 445 -20.01 24.54 11.85
C ALA A 445 -20.15 24.59 13.38
N GLU A 446 -21.29 25.08 13.89
CA GLU A 446 -21.67 24.93 15.30
C GLU A 446 -21.94 23.44 15.60
N GLY A 447 -21.27 22.86 16.63
CA GLY A 447 -21.44 21.47 17.05
C GLY A 447 -20.15 20.65 17.19
N SER A 448 -20.25 19.33 17.39
CA SER A 448 -19.07 18.48 17.70
C SER A 448 -18.28 17.97 16.48
N ARG A 449 -18.67 18.32 15.25
CA ARG A 449 -18.08 17.79 14.00
C ARG A 449 -17.60 18.90 13.06
N ILE A 450 -16.66 18.55 12.18
CA ILE A 450 -16.26 19.40 11.06
C ILE A 450 -17.42 19.42 10.05
N SER A 451 -17.74 20.59 9.49
CA SER A 451 -18.79 20.69 8.49
C SER A 451 -18.30 20.16 7.16
N THR A 452 -18.99 19.16 6.62
CA THR A 452 -18.63 18.54 5.35
C THR A 452 -19.82 18.34 4.43
N THR A 453 -19.55 18.36 3.12
CA THR A 453 -20.48 17.96 2.06
C THR A 453 -19.97 16.66 1.44
N THR A 454 -20.79 15.60 1.45
CA THR A 454 -20.42 14.32 0.83
C THR A 454 -20.54 14.43 -0.70
N VAL A 455 -19.46 14.80 -1.38
CA VAL A 455 -19.42 14.90 -2.85
C VAL A 455 -19.59 13.52 -3.48
N PHE A 456 -18.87 12.52 -2.93
CA PHE A 456 -19.06 11.11 -3.26
C PHE A 456 -19.34 10.32 -1.99
N GLY A 457 -20.36 9.48 -2.01
CA GLY A 457 -20.78 8.65 -0.87
C GLY A 457 -21.14 7.24 -1.30
N PRO A 458 -21.42 6.33 -0.36
CA PRO A 458 -21.57 4.91 -0.63
C PRO A 458 -22.82 4.65 -1.48
N GLY A 459 -22.63 4.02 -2.64
CA GLY A 459 -23.69 3.44 -3.44
C GLY A 459 -24.18 2.09 -2.88
N PRO A 460 -25.02 1.35 -3.63
CA PRO A 460 -25.63 0.09 -3.17
C PRO A 460 -24.62 -0.97 -2.67
N ASP A 461 -23.44 -1.04 -3.30
CA ASP A 461 -22.37 -1.98 -2.94
C ASP A 461 -21.31 -1.38 -1.99
N GLY A 462 -21.59 -0.19 -1.44
CA GLY A 462 -20.76 0.54 -0.50
C GLY A 462 -19.67 1.40 -1.15
N ARG A 463 -19.42 1.23 -2.45
CA ARG A 463 -18.39 1.99 -3.16
C ARG A 463 -18.87 3.41 -3.48
N ALA A 464 -17.95 4.36 -3.49
CA ALA A 464 -18.28 5.77 -3.70
C ALA A 464 -18.95 6.02 -5.07
N VAL A 465 -20.07 6.72 -5.06
CA VAL A 465 -20.77 7.27 -6.23
C VAL A 465 -21.08 8.75 -5.98
N PRO A 466 -21.29 9.57 -7.03
CA PRO A 466 -21.65 10.98 -6.84
C PRO A 466 -22.94 11.13 -6.02
N GLN A 467 -22.92 12.05 -5.04
CA GLN A 467 -24.07 12.34 -4.17
C GLN A 467 -24.44 13.83 -4.20
N HIS A 468 -23.43 14.70 -4.11
CA HIS A 468 -23.62 16.15 -4.13
C HIS A 468 -22.58 16.83 -5.01
N LEU A 469 -22.89 18.02 -5.51
CA LEU A 469 -21.89 18.86 -6.16
C LEU A 469 -21.01 19.54 -5.10
N PRO A 470 -19.70 19.68 -5.34
CA PRO A 470 -18.85 20.48 -4.46
C PRO A 470 -19.27 21.95 -4.53
N GLU A 471 -19.15 22.68 -3.43
CA GLU A 471 -19.55 24.07 -3.31
C GLU A 471 -18.35 25.00 -3.14
N ARG A 472 -17.59 24.83 -2.05
CA ARG A 472 -16.46 25.70 -1.68
C ARG A 472 -15.30 25.60 -2.68
N ILE A 473 -14.97 24.39 -3.13
CA ILE A 473 -13.83 24.15 -4.03
C ILE A 473 -14.18 24.24 -5.51
N ARG A 474 -15.45 24.50 -5.86
CA ARG A 474 -15.96 24.44 -7.24
C ARG A 474 -15.20 25.35 -8.20
N GLU A 475 -14.95 26.58 -7.80
CA GLU A 475 -14.24 27.55 -8.64
C GLU A 475 -12.78 27.15 -8.86
N GLN A 476 -12.11 26.61 -7.84
CA GLN A 476 -10.73 26.13 -7.94
C GLN A 476 -10.63 24.96 -8.94
N LEU A 477 -11.60 24.04 -8.89
CA LEU A 477 -11.69 22.94 -9.85
C LEU A 477 -11.96 23.45 -11.28
N LEU A 478 -12.85 24.44 -11.44
CA LEU A 478 -13.15 25.00 -12.75
C LEU A 478 -11.92 25.68 -13.39
N ARG A 479 -11.10 26.38 -12.60
CA ARG A 479 -9.87 27.04 -13.07
C ARG A 479 -8.85 26.07 -13.65
N ILE A 480 -8.85 24.80 -13.23
CA ILE A 480 -7.99 23.76 -13.81
C ILE A 480 -8.67 22.96 -14.92
N GLY A 481 -9.89 23.36 -15.32
CA GLY A 481 -10.66 22.76 -16.41
C GLY A 481 -11.62 21.63 -16.00
N TYR A 482 -11.88 21.43 -14.70
CA TYR A 482 -12.84 20.43 -14.22
C TYR A 482 -14.17 21.08 -13.86
N ASP A 483 -15.20 20.85 -14.68
CA ASP A 483 -16.56 21.33 -14.40
C ASP A 483 -17.36 20.27 -13.63
N ALA A 484 -17.51 20.50 -12.32
CA ALA A 484 -18.20 19.56 -11.44
C ALA A 484 -19.68 19.30 -11.83
N ARG A 485 -20.31 20.16 -12.63
CA ARG A 485 -21.69 19.94 -13.14
C ARG A 485 -21.82 18.66 -13.98
N MET A 486 -20.72 18.13 -14.50
CA MET A 486 -20.71 16.82 -15.16
C MET A 486 -21.20 15.67 -14.24
N LEU A 487 -21.13 15.85 -12.92
CA LEU A 487 -21.60 14.88 -11.93
C LEU A 487 -23.13 14.85 -11.80
N SER A 488 -23.86 15.90 -12.20
CA SER A 488 -25.32 16.03 -11.97
C SER A 488 -26.10 14.84 -12.52
N ARG A 489 -25.79 14.37 -13.72
CA ARG A 489 -26.46 13.21 -14.34
C ARG A 489 -26.28 11.91 -13.54
N TYR A 490 -25.16 11.76 -12.83
CA TYR A 490 -24.85 10.59 -12.03
C TYR A 490 -25.49 10.67 -10.64
N ILE A 491 -25.56 11.89 -10.08
CA ILE A 491 -26.28 12.18 -8.85
C ILE A 491 -27.77 11.85 -9.04
N GLU A 492 -28.39 12.36 -10.11
CA GLU A 492 -29.80 12.10 -10.43
C GLU A 492 -30.09 10.61 -10.63
N ALA A 493 -29.14 9.88 -11.24
CA ALA A 493 -29.26 8.44 -11.44
C ALA A 493 -28.96 7.60 -10.19
N GLY A 494 -28.28 8.16 -9.18
CA GLY A 494 -27.78 7.42 -8.02
C GLY A 494 -26.72 6.37 -8.35
N THR A 495 -25.97 6.55 -9.45
CA THR A 495 -25.01 5.56 -9.98
C THR A 495 -23.62 6.15 -10.19
N GLY A 496 -22.58 5.34 -10.03
CA GLY A 496 -21.21 5.67 -10.44
C GLY A 496 -20.87 5.21 -11.86
N ALA A 497 -19.59 5.31 -12.20
CA ALA A 497 -18.96 4.81 -13.42
C ALA A 497 -17.91 3.71 -13.15
N TRP A 498 -18.07 2.92 -12.09
CA TRP A 498 -17.27 1.73 -11.79
C TRP A 498 -17.24 0.77 -13.00
N ARG A 499 -16.04 0.34 -13.39
CA ARG A 499 -15.82 -0.53 -14.55
C ARG A 499 -16.26 -1.95 -14.29
N ARG A 500 -16.01 -2.46 -13.08
CA ARG A 500 -16.29 -3.85 -12.73
C ARG A 500 -17.33 -3.92 -11.61
N PRO A 501 -18.30 -4.85 -11.70
CA PRO A 501 -19.18 -5.13 -10.57
C PRO A 501 -18.35 -5.67 -9.40
N ARG A 502 -18.73 -5.29 -8.17
CA ARG A 502 -18.12 -5.85 -6.97
C ARG A 502 -18.69 -7.23 -6.71
N HIS A 503 -17.87 -8.26 -6.88
CA HIS A 503 -18.21 -9.63 -6.53
C HIS A 503 -18.07 -9.86 -5.02
N THR A 504 -19.08 -9.43 -4.25
CA THR A 504 -19.22 -9.70 -2.81
C THR A 504 -19.93 -11.04 -2.58
N ARG A 505 -19.48 -11.79 -1.58
CA ARG A 505 -20.18 -12.98 -1.03
C ARG A 505 -21.17 -12.63 0.07
N LEU A 506 -21.10 -11.41 0.61
CA LEU A 506 -22.10 -10.91 1.54
C LEU A 506 -23.42 -10.69 0.81
N ARG A 507 -24.48 -11.41 1.23
CA ARG A 507 -25.86 -11.10 0.83
C ARG A 507 -26.29 -9.83 1.56
N ARG A 508 -26.14 -8.66 0.93
CA ARG A 508 -26.78 -7.44 1.41
C ARG A 508 -28.30 -7.65 1.25
N ARG A 509 -29.05 -7.68 2.36
CA ARG A 509 -30.52 -7.64 2.27
C ARG A 509 -30.87 -6.29 1.64
N SER A 510 -31.44 -6.35 0.44
CA SER A 510 -32.00 -5.22 -0.31
C SER A 510 -33.09 -4.51 0.47
#